data_AF-A0AAU6Y481-F1
#
_entry.id   AF-A0AAU6Y481-F1
#
_cell.length_a   1.000
_cell.length_b   1.000
_cell.length_c   1.000
_cell.angle_alpha   90.00
_cell.angle_beta   90.00
_cell.angle_gamma   90.00
#
_symmetry.space_group_name_H-M   'P 1'
#
loop_
_entity.id
_entity.type
_entity.pdbx_description
1 polymer ?
#
loop_
_entity_poly.entity_id
_entity_poly.type
_entity_poly.pdbx_seq_one_letter_code
_entity_poly.pdbx_strand_id
1 'polypeptide(L)'
;MSDIKSLADQLRSKVAPNGAAGAAAKTKKTAVEVETEQPARAAPPPRIPPLLELIRAFDNSDHKSMIHVRFDAKTLQTMNQFKMATGIDVTKLVAYAVRELLAKHPEIKTIIKQFIQKLD
;
A
#
# COMPACT_ATOMS: atom_id res chain seq x y z
N MET A 1 -28.87 17.93 -38.54
CA MET A 1 -29.24 18.16 -37.13
C MET A 1 -28.80 16.92 -36.37
N SER A 2 -27.75 17.05 -35.55
CA SER A 2 -26.99 15.91 -35.02
C SER A 2 -27.44 15.59 -33.60
N ASP A 3 -27.99 14.38 -33.40
CA ASP A 3 -28.42 13.84 -32.12
C ASP A 3 -27.21 13.36 -31.29
N ILE A 4 -26.67 14.22 -30.42
CA ILE A 4 -25.71 13.81 -29.40
C ILE A 4 -26.50 13.25 -28.21
N LYS A 5 -26.82 11.96 -28.25
CA LYS A 5 -27.41 11.26 -27.09
C LYS A 5 -26.34 11.11 -26.01
N SER A 6 -26.65 11.62 -24.82
CA SER A 6 -25.74 11.61 -23.66
C SER A 6 -25.50 10.17 -23.19
N LEU A 7 -24.29 9.89 -22.68
CA LEU A 7 -23.95 8.62 -22.02
C LEU A 7 -24.94 8.28 -20.89
N ALA A 8 -25.53 9.29 -20.27
CA ALA A 8 -26.57 9.13 -19.25
C ALA A 8 -27.87 8.55 -19.83
N ASP A 9 -28.24 8.89 -21.07
CA ASP A 9 -29.42 8.33 -21.74
C ASP A 9 -29.20 6.87 -22.14
N GLN A 10 -27.97 6.53 -22.56
CA GLN A 10 -27.60 5.14 -22.83
C GLN A 10 -27.71 4.27 -21.57
N LEU A 11 -27.32 4.78 -20.40
CA LEU A 11 -27.46 4.09 -19.12
C LEU A 11 -28.94 3.89 -18.74
N ARG A 12 -29.79 4.91 -18.94
CA ARG A 12 -31.22 4.82 -18.62
C ARG A 12 -31.95 3.82 -19.53
N SER A 13 -31.57 3.70 -20.80
CA SER A 13 -32.11 2.68 -21.71
C SER A 13 -31.76 1.24 -21.30
N LYS A 14 -30.60 1.04 -20.65
CA LYS A 14 -30.13 -0.30 -20.24
C LYS A 14 -30.64 -0.73 -18.86
N VAL A 15 -31.17 0.21 -18.07
CA VAL A 15 -31.59 -0.03 -16.68
C VAL A 15 -33.13 0.01 -16.52
N ALA A 16 -33.89 0.02 -17.61
CA ALA A 16 -35.32 -0.27 -17.53
C ALA A 16 -35.50 -1.69 -16.96
N PRO A 17 -36.17 -1.86 -15.80
CA PRO A 17 -36.39 -3.17 -15.22
C PRO A 17 -37.34 -3.94 -16.15
N ASN A 18 -36.92 -5.14 -16.55
CA ASN A 18 -37.82 -6.17 -17.06
C ASN A 18 -38.90 -6.42 -16.00
N GLY A 19 -40.02 -5.70 -16.13
CA GLY A 19 -41.17 -5.72 -15.24
C GLY A 19 -42.45 -5.86 -16.04
N ALA A 20 -42.78 -7.11 -16.39
CA ALA A 20 -44.10 -7.68 -16.65
C ALA A 20 -43.86 -9.05 -17.31
N ALA A 21 -44.50 -10.17 -16.97
CA ALA A 21 -45.47 -10.57 -15.98
C ALA A 21 -45.54 -12.11 -16.09
N GLY A 22 -45.95 -12.83 -15.05
CA GLY A 22 -46.57 -14.15 -15.26
C GLY A 22 -46.28 -15.25 -14.25
N ALA A 23 -47.35 -15.65 -13.57
CA ALA A 23 -47.68 -17.01 -13.15
C ALA A 23 -47.06 -17.56 -11.85
N ALA A 24 -47.92 -17.49 -10.83
CA ALA A 24 -48.01 -18.34 -9.66
C ALA A 24 -47.56 -19.80 -9.85
N ALA A 25 -46.80 -20.30 -8.86
CA ALA A 25 -46.91 -21.69 -8.42
C ALA A 25 -46.57 -21.77 -6.92
N LYS A 26 -47.57 -22.21 -6.13
CA LYS A 26 -47.44 -22.57 -4.73
C LYS A 26 -46.59 -23.84 -4.62
N THR A 27 -45.50 -23.82 -3.84
CA THR A 27 -45.01 -25.05 -3.21
C THR A 27 -44.30 -24.78 -1.89
N LYS A 28 -44.95 -25.28 -0.83
CA LYS A 28 -44.43 -25.84 0.43
C LYS A 28 -43.16 -25.24 1.06
N LYS A 29 -43.40 -24.74 2.28
CA LYS A 29 -42.48 -24.67 3.42
C LYS A 29 -41.50 -25.86 3.43
N THR A 30 -40.22 -25.56 3.32
CA THR A 30 -39.14 -26.35 3.91
C THR A 30 -38.29 -25.36 4.70
N ALA A 31 -38.08 -25.68 5.97
CA ALA A 31 -37.38 -24.86 6.94
C ALA A 31 -36.00 -24.46 6.43
N VAL A 32 -35.76 -23.16 6.45
CA VAL A 32 -34.47 -22.53 6.20
C VAL A 32 -33.80 -22.41 7.56
N GLU A 33 -32.96 -23.38 7.94
CA GLU A 33 -31.85 -23.11 8.86
C GLU A 33 -30.71 -22.57 8.00
N VAL A 34 -30.80 -21.28 7.67
CA VAL A 34 -29.61 -20.51 7.30
C VAL A 34 -28.97 -20.17 8.64
N GLU A 35 -27.99 -20.99 9.02
CA GLU A 35 -26.93 -20.54 9.90
C GLU A 35 -26.42 -19.24 9.30
N THR A 36 -26.82 -18.14 9.93
CA THR A 36 -26.30 -16.83 9.60
C THR A 36 -24.88 -16.85 10.12
N GLU A 37 -23.95 -17.38 9.31
CA GLU A 37 -22.54 -17.13 9.48
C GLU A 37 -22.39 -15.61 9.44
N GLN A 38 -22.31 -15.03 10.63
CA GLN A 38 -21.92 -13.64 10.81
C GLN A 38 -20.67 -13.42 9.97
N PRO A 39 -20.61 -12.34 9.15
CA PRO A 39 -19.39 -12.03 8.43
C PRO A 39 -18.29 -11.94 9.48
N ALA A 40 -17.30 -12.84 9.37
CA ALA A 40 -16.17 -12.92 10.26
C ALA A 40 -15.67 -11.51 10.52
N ARG A 41 -15.81 -11.09 11.78
CA ARG A 41 -15.44 -9.77 12.27
C ARG A 41 -14.07 -9.45 11.69
N ALA A 42 -14.01 -8.46 10.79
CA ALA A 42 -12.79 -8.07 10.12
C ALA A 42 -11.69 -7.97 11.19
N ALA A 43 -10.62 -8.75 11.01
CA ALA A 43 -9.52 -8.78 11.95
C ALA A 43 -9.12 -7.33 12.29
N PRO A 44 -8.84 -7.02 13.56
CA PRO A 44 -8.42 -5.67 13.93
C PRO A 44 -7.27 -5.26 13.01
N PRO A 45 -7.25 -4.00 12.54
CA PRO A 45 -6.22 -3.53 11.63
C PRO A 45 -4.86 -3.87 12.26
N PRO A 46 -3.93 -4.46 11.49
CA PRO A 46 -2.64 -4.86 12.02
C PRO A 46 -2.02 -3.65 12.71
N ARG A 47 -1.66 -3.82 14.00
CA ARG A 47 -1.01 -2.77 14.78
C ARG A 47 0.22 -2.32 14.00
N ILE A 48 0.27 -1.03 13.68
CA ILE A 48 1.41 -0.44 12.98
C ILE A 48 2.63 -0.64 13.89
N PRO A 49 3.68 -1.33 13.42
CA PRO A 49 4.89 -1.50 14.22
C PRO A 49 5.50 -0.12 14.56
N PRO A 50 6.02 0.09 15.78
CA PRO A 50 6.63 1.36 16.19
C PRO A 50 7.74 1.83 15.24
N LEU A 51 8.44 0.89 14.61
CA LEU A 51 9.46 1.18 13.61
C LEU A 51 8.92 1.96 12.40
N LEU A 52 7.70 1.67 11.95
CA LEU A 52 7.11 2.39 10.81
C LEU A 52 6.80 3.84 11.15
N GLU A 53 6.44 4.13 12.40
CA GLU A 53 6.22 5.49 12.87
C GLU A 53 7.54 6.27 12.88
N LEU A 54 8.62 5.66 13.36
CA LEU A 54 9.97 6.26 13.34
C LEU A 54 10.43 6.59 11.91
N ILE A 55 10.19 5.70 10.95
CA ILE A 55 10.54 5.93 9.55
C ILE A 55 9.66 7.03 8.94
N ARG A 56 8.36 7.08 9.27
CA ARG A 56 7.45 8.13 8.78
C ARG A 56 7.83 9.51 9.31
N ALA A 57 8.15 9.59 10.60
CA ALA A 57 8.59 10.80 11.27
C ALA A 57 9.99 11.27 10.83
N PHE A 58 10.76 10.41 10.14
CA PHE A 58 12.04 10.81 9.60
C PHE A 58 11.86 11.87 8.50
N ASP A 59 12.39 13.06 8.77
CA ASP A 59 12.46 14.15 7.81
C ASP A 59 13.73 14.02 6.96
N ASN A 60 13.53 14.04 5.64
CA ASN A 60 14.57 13.97 4.62
C ASN A 60 14.50 15.16 3.65
N SER A 61 13.81 16.23 4.02
CA SER A 61 13.56 17.42 3.19
C SER A 61 14.83 18.19 2.80
N ASP A 62 15.86 18.23 3.65
CA ASP A 62 17.11 18.95 3.39
C ASP A 62 18.18 18.10 2.66
N HIS A 63 17.79 16.92 2.14
CA HIS A 63 18.72 16.04 1.45
C HIS A 63 18.98 16.53 0.01
N LYS A 64 19.91 17.48 -0.13
CA LYS A 64 20.27 18.13 -1.41
C LYS A 64 21.07 17.26 -2.36
N SER A 65 21.74 16.22 -1.86
CA SER A 65 22.56 15.30 -2.66
C SER A 65 21.76 14.05 -3.06
N MET A 66 21.54 13.87 -4.37
CA MET A 66 20.90 12.67 -4.90
C MET A 66 21.89 11.50 -4.91
N ILE A 67 21.54 10.39 -4.25
CA ILE A 67 22.33 9.15 -4.24
C ILE A 67 21.56 8.07 -5.00
N HIS A 68 22.14 7.58 -6.09
CA HIS A 68 21.61 6.44 -6.83
C HIS A 68 22.08 5.12 -6.20
N VAL A 69 21.24 4.54 -5.34
CA VAL A 69 21.53 3.24 -4.72
C VAL A 69 21.10 2.11 -5.65
N ARG A 70 21.98 1.13 -5.88
CA ARG A 70 21.68 -0.08 -6.65
C ARG A 70 21.34 -1.22 -5.70
N PHE A 71 20.25 -1.93 -6.00
CA PHE A 71 19.81 -3.12 -5.28
C PHE A 71 19.67 -4.28 -6.26
N ASP A 72 19.79 -5.51 -5.76
CA ASP A 72 19.42 -6.69 -6.53
C ASP A 72 17.90 -6.74 -6.78
N ALA A 73 17.49 -7.54 -7.76
CA ALA A 73 16.10 -7.60 -8.21
C ALA A 73 15.12 -8.03 -7.10
N LYS A 74 15.54 -8.95 -6.21
CA LYS A 74 14.68 -9.46 -5.13
C LYS A 74 14.49 -8.41 -4.04
N THR A 75 15.55 -7.71 -3.68
CA THR A 75 15.48 -6.59 -2.73
C THR A 75 14.62 -5.46 -3.29
N LEU A 76 14.78 -5.10 -4.57
CA LEU A 76 13.96 -4.07 -5.21
C LEU A 76 12.46 -4.43 -5.19
N GLN A 77 12.11 -5.67 -5.48
CA GLN A 77 10.72 -6.14 -5.42
C GLN A 77 10.15 -6.00 -3.99
N THR A 78 10.93 -6.37 -2.98
CA THR A 78 10.54 -6.26 -1.57
C THR A 78 10.33 -4.80 -1.17
N MET A 79 11.23 -3.90 -1.58
CA MET A 79 11.11 -2.46 -1.30
C MET A 79 9.89 -1.84 -1.99
N ASN A 80 9.58 -2.27 -3.21
CA ASN A 80 8.39 -1.81 -3.91
C ASN A 80 7.11 -2.27 -3.21
N GLN A 81 7.04 -3.53 -2.79
CA GLN A 81 5.92 -4.05 -1.99
C GLN A 81 5.79 -3.29 -0.67
N PHE A 82 6.91 -3.03 0.01
CA PHE A 82 6.94 -2.23 1.23
C PHE A 82 6.40 -0.81 1.02
N LYS A 83 6.82 -0.13 -0.06
CA LYS A 83 6.30 1.19 -0.43
C LYS A 83 4.79 1.16 -0.65
N MET A 84 4.29 0.16 -1.38
CA MET A 84 2.85 0.00 -1.65
C MET A 84 2.04 -0.29 -0.39
N ALA A 85 2.57 -1.08 0.54
CA ALA A 85 1.88 -1.44 1.77
C ALA A 85 1.89 -0.33 2.83
N THR A 86 2.96 0.46 2.92
CA THR A 86 3.16 1.43 4.01
C THR A 86 2.99 2.89 3.60
N GLY A 87 3.02 3.18 2.30
CA GLY A 87 3.02 4.53 1.75
C GLY A 87 4.35 5.28 1.96
N ILE A 88 5.39 4.61 2.46
CA ILE A 88 6.70 5.21 2.72
C ILE A 88 7.56 5.11 1.48
N ASP A 89 8.18 6.22 1.07
CA ASP A 89 9.11 6.23 -0.04
C ASP A 89 10.38 5.42 0.25
N VAL A 90 10.83 4.68 -0.77
CA VAL A 90 12.03 3.85 -0.73
C VAL A 90 13.27 4.68 -0.36
N THR A 91 13.37 5.90 -0.88
CA THR A 91 14.48 6.83 -0.58
C THR A 91 14.51 7.22 0.90
N LYS A 92 13.34 7.47 1.51
CA LYS A 92 13.21 7.78 2.94
C LYS A 92 13.61 6.58 3.80
N LEU A 93 13.16 5.38 3.42
CA LEU A 93 13.54 4.13 4.08
C LEU A 93 15.06 3.94 4.09
N VAL A 94 15.71 4.10 2.94
CA VAL A 94 17.16 3.93 2.80
C VAL A 94 17.90 4.97 3.63
N ALA A 95 17.49 6.24 3.56
CA ALA A 95 18.11 7.31 4.33
C ALA A 95 18.02 7.06 5.85
N TYR A 96 16.86 6.62 6.34
CA TYR A 96 16.68 6.24 7.74
C TYR A 96 17.58 5.05 8.11
N ALA A 97 17.61 4.00 7.29
CA ALA A 97 18.40 2.80 7.55
C ALA A 97 19.91 3.10 7.64
N VAL A 98 20.44 3.92 6.73
CA VAL A 98 21.85 4.33 6.75
C VAL A 98 22.17 5.17 7.99
N ARG A 99 21.31 6.14 8.33
CA ARG A 99 21.48 6.93 9.55
C ARG A 99 21.56 6.03 10.78
N GLU A 100 20.66 5.06 10.86
CA GLU A 100 20.56 4.18 12.01
C GLU A 100 21.73 3.20 12.10
N LEU A 101 22.22 2.71 10.96
CA LEU A 101 23.43 1.90 10.89
C LEU A 101 24.65 2.68 11.45
N LEU A 102 24.83 3.93 11.01
CA LEU A 102 25.93 4.78 11.47
C LEU A 102 25.79 5.26 12.92
N ALA A 103 24.56 5.30 13.44
CA ALA A 103 24.29 5.62 14.83
C ALA A 103 24.64 4.44 15.75
N LYS A 104 24.25 3.22 15.36
CA LYS A 104 24.52 1.99 16.13
C LYS A 104 25.99 1.56 16.09
N HIS A 105 26.68 1.85 15.00
CA HIS A 105 28.08 1.47 14.81
C HIS A 105 28.96 2.70 14.59
N PRO A 106 29.30 3.45 15.65
CA PRO A 106 30.13 4.65 15.54
C PRO A 106 31.56 4.35 15.05
N GLU A 107 32.03 3.11 15.22
CA GLU A 107 33.32 2.61 14.72
C GLU A 107 33.49 2.83 13.21
N ILE A 108 32.41 2.72 12.43
CA ILE A 108 32.44 2.96 10.99
C ILE A 108 32.90 4.39 10.70
N LYS A 109 32.47 5.37 11.50
CA LYS A 109 32.91 6.77 11.34
C LYS A 109 34.40 6.93 11.61
N THR A 110 34.93 6.20 12.60
CA THR A 110 36.35 6.21 12.93
C THR A 110 37.18 5.58 11.82
N ILE A 111 36.75 4.44 11.28
CA ILE A 111 37.42 3.76 10.16
C ILE A 111 37.44 4.66 8.92
N ILE A 112 36.32 5.28 8.57
CA ILE A 112 36.24 6.22 7.44
C ILE A 112 37.24 7.37 7.62
N LYS A 113 37.30 7.98 8.83
CA LYS A 113 38.26 9.05 9.13
C LYS A 113 39.70 8.59 8.99
N GLN A 114 40.05 7.43 9.54
CA GLN A 114 41.40 6.87 9.46
C GLN A 114 41.80 6.55 8.02
N PHE A 115 40.88 6.05 7.19
CA PHE A 115 41.13 5.81 5.78
C PHE A 115 41.42 7.11 5.03
N ILE A 116 40.62 8.16 5.25
CA ILE A 116 40.82 9.46 4.60
C ILE A 116 42.18 10.06 4.99
N GLN A 117 42.56 9.99 6.27
CA GLN A 117 43.85 10.53 6.75
C GLN A 117 45.08 9.78 6.22
N LYS A 118 44.93 8.55 5.73
CA LYS A 118 46.02 7.74 5.14
C LYS A 118 46.07 7.83 3.62
N LEU A 119 45.13 8.54 3.01
CA LEU A 119 45.06 8.76 1.57
C LEU A 119 45.86 10.00 1.13
N ASP A 120 46.24 10.84 2.09
CA ASP A 120 47.32 11.84 1.99
C ASP A 120 48.68 11.20 2.35
#